data_AF-A0A1D3P054-F1
#
_entry.id   AF-A0A1D3P054-F1
#
_cell.length_a   1.000
_cell.length_b   1.000
_cell.length_c   1.000
_cell.angle_alpha   90.00
_cell.angle_beta   90.00
_cell.angle_gamma   90.00
#
_symmetry.space_group_name_H-M   'P 1'
#
loop_
_entity.id
_entity.type
_entity.pdbx_description
1 polymer ?
#
loop_
_entity_poly.entity_id
_entity_poly.type
_entity_poly.pdbx_seq_one_letter_code
_entity_poly.pdbx_strand_id
1 'polypeptide(L)'
;MKRLAGSIKVHPSVLQQWIKQYNAVGEKRYRRYPLDYKLDVINYMDRQGTYIRETGAIFNIPSYGTVRRWKEAYDLKGVDSLHEKKRGRPTMKNTNTIEKLRSTFCLRLI
;
A
#
# COMPACT_ATOMS: atom_id res chain seq x y z
N MET A 1 -33.80 -6.08 -1.52
CA MET A 1 -32.53 -5.93 -2.27
C MET A 1 -32.61 -5.02 -3.50
N LYS A 2 -33.51 -5.25 -4.47
CA LYS A 2 -33.56 -4.48 -5.73
C LYS A 2 -33.77 -2.97 -5.56
N ARG A 3 -34.65 -2.55 -4.65
CA ARG A 3 -34.91 -1.13 -4.34
C ARG A 3 -33.67 -0.41 -3.78
N LEU A 4 -32.98 -1.06 -2.84
CA LEU A 4 -31.76 -0.55 -2.20
C LEU A 4 -30.57 -0.51 -3.17
N ALA A 5 -30.47 -1.51 -4.05
CA ALA A 5 -29.47 -1.55 -5.13
C ALA A 5 -29.72 -0.43 -6.17
N GLY A 6 -30.98 -0.17 -6.50
CA GLY A 6 -31.37 0.93 -7.40
C GLY A 6 -31.03 2.32 -6.86
N SER A 7 -31.22 2.57 -5.56
CA SER A 7 -30.90 3.87 -4.96
C SER A 7 -29.40 4.18 -4.95
N ILE A 8 -28.55 3.16 -4.81
CA ILE A 8 -27.08 3.30 -4.88
C ILE A 8 -26.52 3.13 -6.30
N LYS A 9 -27.39 2.93 -7.32
CA LYS A 9 -27.02 2.68 -8.72
C LYS A 9 -26.04 1.50 -8.90
N VAL A 10 -26.20 0.46 -8.10
CA VAL A 10 -25.39 -0.78 -8.19
C VAL A 10 -26.28 -1.94 -8.58
N HIS A 11 -25.77 -2.87 -9.39
CA HIS A 11 -26.54 -4.06 -9.77
C HIS A 11 -26.82 -4.96 -8.55
N PRO A 12 -28.05 -5.51 -8.37
CA PRO A 12 -28.41 -6.28 -7.17
C PRO A 12 -27.47 -7.46 -6.83
N SER A 13 -26.90 -8.11 -7.85
CA SER A 13 -25.93 -9.19 -7.67
C SER A 13 -24.63 -8.72 -7.00
N VAL A 14 -24.15 -7.52 -7.36
CA VAL A 14 -22.95 -6.93 -6.74
C VAL A 14 -23.20 -6.63 -5.26
N LEU A 15 -24.38 -6.10 -4.94
CA LEU A 15 -24.76 -5.81 -3.55
C LEU A 15 -24.88 -7.10 -2.72
N GLN A 16 -25.43 -8.17 -3.29
CA GLN A 16 -25.47 -9.49 -2.64
C GLN A 16 -24.07 -10.03 -2.35
N GLN A 17 -23.16 -9.89 -3.31
CA GLN A 17 -21.77 -10.31 -3.14
C GLN A 17 -21.08 -9.53 -2.02
N TRP A 18 -21.29 -8.22 -1.92
CA TRP A 18 -20.73 -7.41 -0.83
C TRP A 18 -21.26 -7.83 0.55
N ILE A 19 -22.56 -8.07 0.67
CA ILE A 19 -23.17 -8.55 1.92
C ILE A 19 -22.60 -9.91 2.31
N LYS A 20 -22.45 -10.83 1.35
CA LYS A 20 -21.86 -12.14 1.59
C LYS A 20 -20.42 -12.03 2.10
N GLN A 21 -19.62 -11.14 1.49
CA GLN A 21 -18.24 -10.89 1.92
C GLN A 21 -18.17 -10.26 3.32
N TYR A 22 -19.05 -9.29 3.60
CA TYR A 22 -19.12 -8.65 4.90
C TYR A 22 -19.53 -9.63 6.01
N ASN A 23 -20.54 -10.48 5.77
CA ASN A 23 -20.95 -11.47 6.76
C ASN A 23 -19.89 -12.54 7.02
N ALA A 24 -19.05 -12.84 6.03
CA ALA A 24 -17.99 -13.85 6.17
C ALA A 24 -16.72 -13.32 6.85
N VAL A 25 -16.30 -12.10 6.54
CA VAL A 25 -14.99 -11.55 6.96
C VAL A 25 -15.13 -10.37 7.93
N GLY A 26 -16.31 -9.77 8.00
CA GLY A 26 -16.57 -8.52 8.73
C GLY A 26 -16.04 -7.29 7.99
N GLU A 27 -15.85 -6.22 8.75
CA GLU A 27 -15.24 -4.99 8.25
C GLU A 27 -13.78 -5.25 7.82
N LYS A 28 -13.47 -4.95 6.54
CA LYS A 28 -12.09 -5.01 6.07
C LYS A 28 -11.25 -3.92 6.71
N ARG A 29 -10.54 -4.27 7.78
CA ARG A 29 -9.56 -3.39 8.41
C ARG A 29 -8.25 -3.42 7.66
N TYR A 30 -7.88 -2.28 7.08
CA TYR A 30 -6.57 -2.12 6.46
C TYR A 30 -5.52 -1.97 7.56
N ARG A 31 -4.70 -3.00 7.78
CA ARG A 31 -3.58 -2.92 8.73
C ARG A 31 -2.44 -2.12 8.11
N ARG A 32 -2.03 -1.05 8.78
CA ARG A 32 -0.73 -0.42 8.53
C ARG A 32 0.29 -1.09 9.43
N TYR A 33 1.44 -1.39 8.84
CA TYR A 33 2.56 -1.98 9.56
C TYR A 33 3.66 -0.92 9.63
N PRO A 34 4.06 -0.48 10.83
CA PRO A 34 5.17 0.45 10.98
C PRO A 34 6.47 -0.18 10.48
N LEU A 35 7.46 0.66 10.20
CA LEU A 35 8.76 0.20 9.67
C LEU A 35 9.42 -0.80 10.61
N ASP A 36 9.47 -0.49 11.91
CA ASP A 36 10.12 -1.30 12.93
C ASP A 36 9.54 -2.72 12.97
N TYR A 37 8.21 -2.83 12.91
CA TYR A 37 7.53 -4.12 12.84
C TYR A 37 7.92 -4.93 11.59
N LYS A 38 8.06 -4.28 10.42
CA LYS A 38 8.49 -4.99 9.21
C LYS A 38 9.93 -5.48 9.33
N LEU A 39 10.80 -4.68 9.96
CA LEU A 39 12.18 -5.05 10.22
C LEU A 39 12.27 -6.23 11.17
N ASP A 40 11.48 -6.23 12.25
CA ASP A 40 11.41 -7.35 13.19
C ASP A 40 11.01 -8.65 12.49
N VAL A 41 10.01 -8.59 11.61
CA VAL A 41 9.56 -9.74 10.81
C VAL A 41 10.68 -10.28 9.92
N ILE A 42 11.43 -9.40 9.23
CA ILE A 42 12.52 -9.82 8.34
C ILE A 42 13.72 -10.34 9.14
N ASN A 43 14.12 -9.64 10.20
CA ASN A 43 15.20 -10.07 11.08
C ASN A 43 14.89 -11.43 11.73
N TYR A 44 13.62 -11.67 12.08
CA TYR A 44 13.18 -12.97 12.57
C TYR A 44 13.40 -14.06 11.52
N MET A 45 13.02 -13.82 10.26
CA MET A 45 13.26 -14.76 9.16
C MET A 45 14.74 -15.08 8.98
N ASP A 46 15.59 -14.06 8.98
CA ASP A 46 17.02 -14.25 8.76
C ASP A 46 17.68 -14.97 9.96
N ARG A 47 17.21 -14.74 11.19
CA ARG A 47 17.74 -15.40 12.41
C ARG A 47 17.25 -16.83 12.60
N GLN A 48 16.00 -17.13 12.22
CA GLN A 48 15.38 -18.43 12.46
C GLN A 48 15.33 -19.31 11.20
N GLY A 49 15.63 -18.76 10.02
CA GLY A 49 15.54 -19.48 8.75
C GLY A 49 14.11 -19.86 8.36
N THR A 50 13.10 -19.16 8.89
CA THR A 50 11.68 -19.54 8.72
C THR A 50 11.15 -19.20 7.33
N TYR A 51 10.22 -20.03 6.86
CA TYR A 51 9.57 -19.78 5.57
C TYR A 51 8.59 -18.61 5.66
N ILE A 52 8.32 -17.97 4.52
CA ILE A 52 7.40 -16.81 4.41
C ILE A 52 6.01 -17.12 4.97
N ARG A 53 5.51 -18.35 4.74
CA ARG A 53 4.17 -18.78 5.21
C ARG A 53 4.13 -18.93 6.73
N GLU A 54 5.14 -19.57 7.30
CA GLU A 54 5.27 -19.76 8.75
C GLU A 54 5.41 -18.42 9.46
N THR A 55 6.27 -17.55 8.95
CA THR A 55 6.47 -16.19 9.46
C THR A 55 5.17 -15.39 9.43
N GLY A 56 4.40 -15.49 8.33
CA GLY A 56 3.08 -14.86 8.25
C GLY A 56 2.12 -15.35 9.34
N ALA A 57 2.13 -16.65 9.66
CA ALA A 57 1.31 -17.21 10.74
C ALA A 57 1.78 -16.74 12.12
N ILE A 58 3.09 -16.79 12.39
CA ILE A 58 3.70 -16.38 13.68
C ILE A 58 3.39 -14.92 14.01
N PHE A 59 3.52 -14.03 13.01
CA PHE A 59 3.26 -12.61 13.18
C PHE A 59 1.78 -12.22 12.97
N ASN A 60 0.88 -13.19 12.79
CA ASN A 60 -0.54 -12.97 12.55
C ASN A 60 -0.81 -12.01 11.36
N ILE A 61 -0.02 -12.14 10.30
CA ILE A 61 -0.16 -11.37 9.07
C ILE A 61 -1.13 -12.14 8.15
N PRO A 62 -2.31 -11.57 7.79
CA PRO A 62 -3.36 -12.32 7.11
C PRO A 62 -3.00 -12.88 5.73
N SER A 63 -1.95 -12.32 5.10
CA SER A 63 -1.49 -12.76 3.79
C SER A 63 0.02 -12.93 3.79
N TYR A 64 0.49 -14.14 3.55
CA TYR A 64 1.92 -14.44 3.35
C TYR A 64 2.52 -13.63 2.19
N GLY A 65 1.71 -13.24 1.19
CA GLY A 65 2.13 -12.38 0.09
C GLY A 65 2.57 -10.99 0.56
N THR A 66 2.09 -10.52 1.70
CA THR A 66 2.57 -9.27 2.32
C THR A 66 4.00 -9.43 2.82
N VAL A 67 4.30 -10.50 3.55
CA VAL A 67 5.65 -10.82 4.04
C VAL A 67 6.62 -10.99 2.87
N ARG A 68 6.21 -11.73 1.83
CA ARG A 68 7.00 -11.89 0.60
C ARG A 68 7.43 -10.56 0.00
N ARG A 69 6.48 -9.62 -0.18
CA ARG A 69 6.79 -8.30 -0.76
C ARG A 69 7.77 -7.49 0.10
N TRP A 70 7.70 -7.62 1.43
CA TRP A 70 8.65 -6.94 2.31
C TRP A 70 10.04 -7.54 2.17
N LYS A 71 10.16 -8.87 2.16
CA LYS A 71 11.44 -9.56 1.98
C LYS A 71 12.07 -9.23 0.62
N GLU A 72 11.30 -9.33 -0.47
CA GLU A 72 11.78 -8.95 -1.81
C GLU A 72 12.22 -7.48 -1.89
N ALA A 73 11.48 -6.57 -1.26
CA ALA A 73 11.84 -5.15 -1.23
C ALA A 73 13.16 -4.93 -0.46
N TYR A 74 13.28 -5.56 0.71
CA TYR A 74 14.46 -5.50 1.56
C TYR A 74 15.70 -6.08 0.88
N ASP A 75 15.58 -7.23 0.24
CA ASP A 75 16.69 -7.87 -0.47
C ASP A 75 17.16 -7.02 -1.67
N LEU A 76 16.24 -6.28 -2.32
CA LEU A 76 16.57 -5.44 -3.47
C LEU A 76 17.17 -4.07 -3.11
N LYS A 77 16.66 -3.44 -2.05
CA LYS A 77 16.90 -2.00 -1.75
C LYS A 77 17.12 -1.71 -0.27
N GLY A 78 17.28 -2.73 0.57
CA GLY A 78 17.48 -2.61 2.00
C GLY A 78 16.30 -1.97 2.73
N VAL A 79 16.60 -1.37 3.88
CA VAL A 79 15.63 -0.76 4.80
C VAL A 79 14.81 0.37 4.15
N ASP A 80 15.42 1.15 3.26
CA ASP A 80 14.77 2.29 2.57
C ASP A 80 13.52 1.87 1.80
N SER A 81 13.50 0.62 1.33
CA SER A 81 12.39 0.05 0.58
C SER A 81 11.14 -0.28 1.41
N LEU A 82 11.32 -0.46 2.73
CA LEU A 82 10.26 -0.85 3.66
C LEU A 82 9.48 0.36 4.18
N HIS A 83 10.01 1.56 3.98
CA HIS A 83 9.35 2.81 4.31
C HIS A 83 8.01 2.93 3.59
N GLU A 84 7.03 3.54 4.25
CA GLU A 84 5.73 3.78 3.63
C GLU A 84 5.91 4.73 2.43
N LYS A 85 5.65 4.21 1.22
CA LYS A 85 5.55 5.08 0.04
C LYS A 85 4.37 6.03 0.23
N LYS A 86 4.58 7.31 -0.09
CA LYS A 86 3.50 8.30 -0.12
C LYS A 86 2.34 7.74 -0.95
N ARG A 87 1.18 7.60 -0.30
CA ARG A 87 -0.03 7.14 -0.97
C ARG A 87 -0.53 8.22 -1.93
N GLY A 88 -0.94 7.79 -3.12
CA GLY A 88 -1.54 8.66 -4.12
C GLY A 88 -0.68 8.84 -5.36
N ARG A 89 -1.26 9.50 -6.36
CA ARG A 89 -0.56 9.89 -7.58
C ARG A 89 0.52 10.91 -7.22
N PRO A 90 1.77 10.76 -7.67
CA PRO A 90 2.76 11.83 -7.51
C PRO A 90 2.24 13.11 -8.18
N THR A 91 2.38 14.24 -7.48
CA THR A 91 2.02 15.55 -8.01
C THR A 91 2.77 15.78 -9.33
N MET A 92 2.04 16.15 -10.39
CA MET A 92 2.67 16.50 -11.67
C MET A 92 3.60 17.72 -11.47
N LYS A 93 4.81 17.65 -12.02
CA LYS A 93 5.70 18.82 -12.09
C LYS A 93 5.05 19.86 -13.00
N ASN A 94 4.78 21.05 -12.48
CA ASN A 94 4.21 22.15 -13.25
C ASN A 94 5.33 22.81 -14.08
N THR A 95 5.44 22.48 -15.36
CA THR A 95 6.50 22.96 -16.26
C THR A 95 6.48 24.47 -16.47
N ASN A 96 5.29 25.09 -16.34
CA ASN A 96 5.08 26.53 -16.46
C ASN A 96 5.88 27.35 -15.43
N THR A 97 6.12 26.82 -14.23
CA THR A 97 6.88 27.52 -13.19
C THR A 97 8.38 27.49 -13.47
N ILE A 98 8.89 26.42 -14.08
CA ILE A 98 10.32 26.29 -14.47
C ILE A 98 10.64 27.22 -15.64
N GLU A 99 9.75 27.34 -16.63
CA GLU A 99 9.90 28.29 -17.74
C GLU A 99 9.82 29.75 -17.25
N LYS A 100 8.90 30.04 -16.33
CA LYS A 100 8.79 31.39 -15.74
C LYS A 100 10.05 31.77 -14.97
N LEU A 101 10.58 30.89 -14.13
CA LEU A 101 11.83 31.10 -13.39
C LEU A 101 13.04 31.26 -14.32
N ARG A 102 13.14 30.46 -15.39
CA ARG A 102 14.20 30.61 -16.41
C ARG A 102 14.11 31.96 -17.13
N SER A 103 12.89 32.42 -17.43
CA SER A 103 12.64 33.74 -18.02
C SER A 103 12.99 34.88 -17.05
N THR A 104 12.66 34.78 -15.75
CA THR A 104 13.01 35.81 -14.77
C THR A 104 14.51 35.89 -14.50
N PHE A 105 15.25 34.79 -14.60
CA PHE A 105 16.71 34.80 -14.45
C PHE A 105 17.43 35.39 -15.68
N CYS A 106 16.89 35.25 -16.90
CA CYS A 106 17.45 35.91 -18.09
C CYS A 106 17.27 37.44 -18.10
N LEU A 107 16.28 37.99 -17.38
CA LEU A 107 16.02 39.45 -17.32
C LEU A 107 16.85 40.19 -16.26
N ARG A 108 17.78 39.53 -15.57
CA ARG A 108 18.66 40.14 -14.53
C ARG A 108 20.12 40.28 -14.96
N LEU A 109 20.43 40.05 -16.23
CA LEU A 109 21.79 40.09 -16.80
C LEU A 109 21.95 41.09 -17.97
N ILE A 110 21.02 42.04 -18.08
CA ILE A 110 21.15 43.27 -18.87
C ILE A 110 21.04 44.43 -17.88
#